data_AF-C4YGU9-F1
#
_entry.id   AF-C4YGU9-F1
#
_cell.length_a   1.000
_cell.length_b   1.000
_cell.length_c   1.000
_cell.angle_alpha   90.00
_cell.angle_beta   90.00
_cell.angle_gamma   90.00
#
_symmetry.space_group_name_H-M   'P 1'
#
loop_
_entity.id
_entity.type
_entity.pdbx_description
1 polymer ?
#
loop_
_entity_poly.entity_id
_entity_poly.type
_entity_poly.pdbx_seq_one_letter_code
_entity_poly.pdbx_strand_id
1 'polypeptide(L)'
;MIQDVLKRLIHGEKNATIAREDGDDESESIDLNNIIQIVNDYQHLQFDQLLIELFYKLIDNNSNELIVELINSGVLNGEMILKEMVGQVNIKTSSITTKFAFITIFNRLFNNNPQSMDHQVYTIALNLLNFDDSHKELAVSLTSNEILQYVTESKLDEIPEAINLRQTLLEIYGIKQQDNDKALKKYFYYETHVKSNIEQIRFIMVKIFSYLAIKQNKEIWNQVAQSMVNPELTVKTLQLLIIGKSFFNIDSGLSMYNDYIQNVSSQINPETKKSSKGLLTESIILGFLINNDREFASLIFDKAIENQIIKDELEISQIKKIFKIYSDCFIDNEIWENHAQLKMIDVALKYIENIDSIKY
;
A
#
# COMPACT_ATOMS: atom_id res chain seq x y z
N MET A 1 -24.03 -15.20 31.58
CA MET A 1 -24.76 -13.97 31.92
C MET A 1 -24.10 -12.72 31.34
N ILE A 2 -22.97 -12.19 31.88
CA ILE A 2 -22.32 -10.98 31.31
C ILE A 2 -21.83 -11.18 29.86
N GLN A 3 -21.27 -12.33 29.51
CA GLN A 3 -20.89 -12.63 28.12
C GLN A 3 -22.10 -12.60 27.16
N ASP A 4 -23.27 -13.09 27.58
CA ASP A 4 -24.50 -13.07 26.77
C ASP A 4 -25.06 -11.66 26.62
N VAL A 5 -24.96 -10.85 27.67
CA VAL A 5 -25.34 -9.43 27.69
C VAL A 5 -24.45 -8.63 26.73
N LEU A 6 -23.12 -8.83 26.78
CA LEU A 6 -22.18 -8.22 25.83
C LEU A 6 -22.45 -8.68 24.39
N LYS A 7 -22.72 -9.97 24.15
CA LYS A 7 -23.10 -10.47 22.83
C LYS A 7 -24.36 -9.78 22.30
N ARG A 8 -25.39 -9.62 23.13
CA ARG A 8 -26.65 -8.94 22.75
C ARG A 8 -26.44 -7.48 22.38
N LEU A 9 -25.62 -6.75 23.14
CA LEU A 9 -25.23 -5.37 22.84
C LEU A 9 -24.44 -5.27 21.52
N ILE A 10 -23.48 -6.18 21.32
CA ILE A 10 -22.73 -6.33 20.07
C ILE A 10 -23.64 -6.72 18.90
N HIS A 11 -24.82 -7.28 19.11
CA HIS A 11 -25.77 -7.57 18.03
C HIS A 11 -26.90 -6.53 17.90
N GLY A 12 -26.82 -5.42 18.64
CA GLY A 12 -27.69 -4.24 18.46
C GLY A 12 -28.92 -4.19 19.38
N GLU A 13 -28.98 -5.02 20.42
CA GLU A 13 -29.96 -4.84 21.49
C GLU A 13 -29.56 -3.60 22.31
N LYS A 14 -30.35 -2.53 22.22
CA LYS A 14 -30.04 -1.23 22.85
C LYS A 14 -29.97 -1.25 24.38
N ASN A 15 -30.57 -2.26 25.01
CA ASN A 15 -30.63 -2.41 26.46
C ASN A 15 -30.54 -3.91 26.80
N ALA A 16 -29.40 -4.36 27.29
CA ALA A 16 -29.28 -5.67 27.91
C ALA A 16 -29.23 -5.49 29.43
N THR A 17 -30.11 -6.18 30.15
CA THR A 17 -30.24 -6.08 31.61
C THR A 17 -29.52 -7.24 32.28
N ILE A 18 -28.67 -6.93 33.27
CA ILE A 18 -28.12 -7.92 34.19
C ILE A 18 -29.07 -7.95 35.40
N ALA A 19 -29.65 -9.11 35.70
CA ALA A 19 -30.33 -9.30 36.97
C ALA A 19 -29.26 -9.42 38.07
N ARG A 20 -29.24 -8.52 39.05
CA ARG A 20 -28.41 -8.70 40.24
C ARG A 20 -28.94 -9.89 41.03
N GLU A 21 -28.06 -10.78 41.49
CA GLU A 21 -28.46 -11.97 42.29
C GLU A 21 -29.05 -11.59 43.65
N ASP A 22 -28.89 -10.34 44.08
CA ASP A 22 -29.46 -9.79 45.30
C ASP A 22 -30.70 -8.95 44.98
N GLY A 23 -31.86 -9.60 44.84
CA GLY A 23 -33.22 -9.15 45.22
C GLY A 23 -33.77 -7.74 44.91
N ASP A 24 -33.01 -6.84 44.30
CA ASP A 24 -33.40 -5.47 43.99
C ASP A 24 -33.70 -5.35 42.49
N ASP A 25 -34.93 -4.98 42.17
CA ASP A 25 -35.48 -4.73 40.82
C ASP A 25 -34.88 -3.47 40.14
N GLU A 26 -33.59 -3.19 40.34
CA GLU A 26 -32.86 -2.19 39.56
C GLU A 26 -32.09 -2.88 38.44
N SER A 27 -32.76 -3.05 37.30
CA SER A 27 -32.12 -3.50 36.09
C SER A 27 -31.25 -2.37 35.52
N GLU A 28 -29.93 -2.46 35.65
CA GLU A 28 -29.00 -1.52 35.01
C GLU A 28 -29.10 -1.66 33.48
N SER A 29 -29.47 -0.58 32.80
CA SER A 29 -29.44 -0.51 31.34
C SER A 29 -28.00 -0.37 30.88
N ILE A 30 -27.50 -1.38 30.18
CA ILE A 30 -26.16 -1.34 29.62
C ILE A 30 -26.22 -0.79 28.20
N ASP A 31 -25.35 0.17 27.89
CA ASP A 31 -25.12 0.74 26.56
C ASP A 31 -23.64 0.57 26.17
N LEU A 32 -23.33 0.72 24.87
CA LEU A 32 -21.97 0.67 24.31
C LEU A 32 -21.00 1.61 25.03
N ASN A 33 -21.50 2.74 25.56
CA ASN A 33 -20.73 3.70 26.34
C ASN A 33 -20.22 3.16 27.68
N ASN A 34 -20.84 2.11 28.23
CA ASN A 34 -20.45 1.50 29.52
C ASN A 34 -19.57 0.25 29.37
N ILE A 35 -19.21 -0.13 28.13
CA ILE A 35 -18.47 -1.37 27.86
C ILE A 35 -17.10 -1.39 28.56
N ILE A 36 -16.40 -0.25 28.60
CA ILE A 36 -15.09 -0.16 29.26
C ILE A 36 -15.21 -0.51 30.75
N GLN A 37 -16.24 0.03 31.42
CA GLN A 37 -16.49 -0.24 32.83
C GLN A 37 -16.82 -1.72 33.05
N ILE A 38 -17.71 -2.29 32.23
CA ILE A 38 -18.10 -3.71 32.33
C ILE A 38 -16.90 -4.64 32.13
N VAL A 39 -16.08 -4.38 31.12
CA VAL A 39 -14.91 -5.24 30.87
C VAL A 39 -13.92 -5.14 32.02
N ASN A 40 -13.75 -3.95 32.60
CA ASN A 40 -12.91 -3.74 33.79
C ASN A 40 -13.45 -4.46 35.04
N ASP A 41 -14.75 -4.38 35.29
CA ASP A 41 -15.40 -5.01 36.45
C ASP A 41 -15.36 -6.54 36.37
N TYR A 42 -15.28 -7.10 35.14
CA TYR A 42 -15.32 -8.53 34.88
C TYR A 42 -14.05 -9.10 34.21
N GLN A 43 -12.88 -8.46 34.38
CA GLN A 43 -11.61 -8.86 33.71
C GLN A 43 -11.25 -10.35 33.83
N HIS A 44 -11.72 -11.03 34.87
CA HIS A 44 -11.50 -12.46 35.12
C HIS A 44 -12.21 -13.40 34.12
N LEU A 45 -13.17 -12.92 33.33
CA LEU A 45 -14.02 -13.75 32.46
C LEU A 45 -13.52 -13.93 31.01
N GLN A 46 -12.30 -13.49 30.68
CA GLN A 46 -11.65 -13.61 29.35
C GLN A 46 -12.59 -13.27 28.17
N PHE A 47 -12.62 -11.99 27.79
CA PHE A 47 -13.55 -11.47 26.76
C PHE A 47 -12.93 -11.31 25.36
N ASP A 48 -11.72 -11.83 25.12
CA ASP A 48 -10.91 -11.44 23.95
C ASP A 48 -11.66 -11.54 22.60
N GLN A 49 -12.35 -12.66 22.36
CA GLN A 49 -13.11 -12.86 21.11
C GLN A 49 -14.32 -11.92 20.98
N LEU A 50 -15.01 -11.67 22.11
CA LEU A 50 -16.14 -10.74 22.20
C LEU A 50 -15.71 -9.29 21.93
N LEU A 51 -14.52 -8.92 22.43
CA LEU A 51 -13.93 -7.60 22.23
C LEU A 51 -13.46 -7.39 20.79
N ILE A 52 -12.96 -8.43 20.14
CA ILE A 52 -12.66 -8.43 18.70
C ILE A 52 -13.93 -8.21 17.88
N GLU A 53 -14.99 -8.96 18.16
CA GLU A 53 -16.28 -8.81 17.45
C GLU A 53 -16.84 -7.39 17.60
N LEU A 54 -16.77 -6.84 18.82
CA LEU A 54 -17.12 -5.45 19.07
C LEU A 54 -16.26 -4.48 18.25
N PHE A 55 -14.94 -4.67 18.24
CA PHE A 55 -14.01 -3.81 17.51
C PHE A 55 -14.34 -3.77 16.01
N TYR A 56 -14.57 -4.92 15.37
CA TYR A 56 -14.95 -4.96 13.96
C TYR A 56 -16.34 -4.34 13.72
N LYS A 57 -17.30 -4.54 14.62
CA LYS A 57 -18.59 -3.84 14.52
C LYS A 57 -18.45 -2.31 14.59
N LEU A 58 -17.54 -1.80 15.42
CA LEU A 58 -17.28 -0.36 15.48
C LEU A 58 -16.61 0.15 14.20
N ILE A 59 -15.75 -0.65 13.58
CA ILE A 59 -15.20 -0.36 12.25
C ILE A 59 -16.32 -0.28 11.21
N ASP A 60 -17.23 -1.27 11.17
CA ASP A 60 -18.35 -1.30 10.23
C ASP A 60 -19.31 -0.10 10.42
N ASN A 61 -19.46 0.37 11.66
CA ASN A 61 -20.27 1.53 12.01
C ASN A 61 -19.54 2.88 11.91
N ASN A 62 -18.28 2.91 11.45
CA ASN A 62 -17.45 4.13 11.39
C ASN A 62 -17.35 4.90 12.71
N SER A 63 -17.34 4.18 13.84
CA SER A 63 -17.39 4.77 15.19
C SER A 63 -15.98 5.08 15.73
N ASN A 64 -15.26 5.99 15.04
CA ASN A 64 -13.84 6.30 15.34
C ASN A 64 -13.59 6.75 16.78
N GLU A 65 -14.47 7.55 17.38
CA GLU A 65 -14.32 8.03 18.75
C GLU A 65 -14.30 6.88 19.77
N LEU A 66 -15.26 5.95 19.66
CA LEU A 66 -15.34 4.76 20.52
C LEU A 66 -14.16 3.80 20.28
N ILE A 67 -13.68 3.69 19.04
CA ILE A 67 -12.46 2.92 18.72
C ILE A 67 -11.28 3.51 19.49
N VAL A 68 -11.08 4.82 19.46
CA VAL A 68 -9.98 5.49 20.20
C VAL A 68 -10.14 5.29 21.70
N GLU A 69 -11.36 5.39 22.23
CA GLU A 69 -11.64 5.21 23.67
C GLU A 69 -11.33 3.78 24.14
N LEU A 70 -11.77 2.77 23.39
CA LEU A 70 -11.47 1.36 23.67
C LEU A 70 -9.98 1.06 23.57
N ILE A 71 -9.30 1.61 22.56
CA ILE A 71 -7.85 1.45 22.42
C ILE A 71 -7.15 2.12 23.60
N ASN A 72 -7.47 3.37 23.94
CA ASN A 72 -6.75 4.11 24.97
C ASN A 72 -6.99 3.58 26.38
N SER A 73 -8.19 3.08 26.65
CA SER A 73 -8.56 2.48 27.95
C SER A 73 -7.75 1.22 28.29
N GLY A 74 -7.12 0.56 27.30
CA GLY A 74 -6.38 -0.68 27.52
C GLY A 74 -7.24 -1.92 27.64
N VAL A 75 -8.56 -1.78 27.46
CA VAL A 75 -9.51 -2.89 27.41
C VAL A 75 -9.20 -3.84 26.26
N LEU A 76 -8.79 -3.30 25.12
CA LEU A 76 -8.39 -4.10 23.96
C LEU A 76 -6.93 -4.53 24.04
N ASN A 77 -6.68 -5.83 23.86
CA ASN A 77 -5.34 -6.35 23.61
C ASN A 77 -4.91 -5.97 22.19
N GLY A 78 -4.19 -4.85 22.08
CA GLY A 78 -3.75 -4.31 20.79
C GLY A 78 -2.86 -5.28 19.99
N GLU A 79 -2.02 -6.07 20.66
CA GLU A 79 -1.14 -7.03 19.98
C GLU A 79 -1.94 -8.12 19.27
N MET A 80 -2.97 -8.62 19.95
CA MET A 80 -3.89 -9.62 19.40
C MET A 80 -4.70 -9.06 18.23
N ILE A 81 -5.22 -7.82 18.36
CA ILE A 81 -5.99 -7.18 17.29
C ILE A 81 -5.13 -6.92 16.06
N LEU A 82 -3.91 -6.37 16.22
CA LEU A 82 -3.03 -6.14 15.06
C LEU A 82 -2.72 -7.47 14.36
N LYS A 83 -2.40 -8.52 15.12
CA LYS A 83 -2.13 -9.85 14.55
C LYS A 83 -3.32 -10.38 13.75
N GLU A 84 -4.53 -10.16 14.23
CA GLU A 84 -5.75 -10.55 13.52
C GLU A 84 -5.98 -9.70 12.26
N MET A 85 -5.80 -8.39 12.36
CA MET A 85 -5.92 -7.47 11.22
C MET A 85 -4.94 -7.84 10.11
N VAL A 86 -3.68 -8.14 10.44
CA VAL A 86 -2.67 -8.60 9.47
C VAL A 86 -3.04 -9.96 8.85
N GLY A 87 -3.64 -10.86 9.64
CA GLY A 87 -3.98 -12.21 9.20
C GLY A 87 -5.23 -12.31 8.32
N GLN A 88 -6.18 -11.38 8.46
CA GLN A 88 -7.51 -11.50 7.83
C GLN A 88 -7.83 -10.40 6.81
N VAL A 89 -7.19 -9.23 6.91
CA VAL A 89 -7.59 -8.04 6.15
C VAL A 89 -6.45 -7.55 5.27
N ASN A 90 -6.75 -7.29 3.99
CA ASN A 90 -5.86 -6.53 3.12
C ASN A 90 -6.02 -5.04 3.43
N ILE A 91 -5.20 -4.54 4.36
CA ILE A 91 -5.32 -3.19 4.95
C ILE A 91 -5.22 -2.11 3.87
N LYS A 92 -4.40 -2.30 2.84
CA LYS A 92 -4.26 -1.40 1.69
C LYS A 92 -5.60 -1.09 1.01
N THR A 93 -6.45 -2.11 0.85
CA THR A 93 -7.77 -1.99 0.21
C THR A 93 -8.93 -1.78 1.18
N SER A 94 -8.64 -1.76 2.49
CA SER A 94 -9.65 -1.61 3.53
C SER A 94 -10.21 -0.18 3.64
N SER A 95 -11.27 -0.01 4.42
CA SER A 95 -11.89 1.30 4.65
C SER A 95 -10.93 2.24 5.38
N ILE A 96 -11.17 3.55 5.26
CA ILE A 96 -10.40 4.58 6.00
C ILE A 96 -10.49 4.31 7.50
N THR A 97 -11.65 3.90 8.01
CA THR A 97 -11.88 3.51 9.40
C THR A 97 -10.99 2.34 9.83
N THR A 98 -10.84 1.30 9.00
CA THR A 98 -9.94 0.18 9.29
C THR A 98 -8.47 0.64 9.35
N LYS A 99 -8.05 1.47 8.39
CA LYS A 99 -6.68 2.04 8.37
C LYS A 99 -6.41 2.93 9.58
N PHE A 100 -7.39 3.75 9.97
CA PHE A 100 -7.37 4.58 11.16
C PHE A 100 -7.21 3.75 12.43
N ALA A 101 -8.04 2.71 12.59
CA ALA A 101 -7.99 1.83 13.73
C ALA A 101 -6.62 1.12 13.83
N PHE A 102 -6.10 0.62 12.69
CA PHE A 102 -4.77 -0.01 12.62
C PHE A 102 -3.67 0.94 13.11
N ILE A 103 -3.59 2.15 12.55
CA ILE A 103 -2.55 3.13 12.91
C ILE A 103 -2.70 3.59 14.37
N THR A 104 -3.92 3.70 14.88
CA THR A 104 -4.17 4.09 16.28
C THR A 104 -3.63 3.03 17.24
N ILE A 105 -3.91 1.75 17.00
CA ILE A 105 -3.38 0.65 17.82
C ILE A 105 -1.86 0.58 17.70
N PHE A 106 -1.35 0.66 16.47
CA PHE A 106 0.09 0.67 16.20
C PHE A 106 0.81 1.78 16.97
N ASN A 107 0.32 3.02 16.91
CA ASN A 107 0.93 4.16 17.60
C ASN A 107 0.97 3.93 19.13
N ARG A 108 -0.12 3.42 19.71
CA ARG A 108 -0.16 3.11 21.15
C ARG A 108 0.86 2.05 21.54
N LEU A 109 0.98 0.97 20.76
CA LEU A 109 1.96 -0.09 21.03
C LEU A 109 3.38 0.36 20.77
N PHE A 110 3.63 1.14 19.72
CA PHE A 110 4.94 1.68 19.40
C PHE A 110 5.51 2.54 20.53
N ASN A 111 4.67 3.37 21.16
CA ASN A 111 5.09 4.24 22.26
C ASN A 111 5.29 3.49 23.59
N ASN A 112 4.59 2.37 23.80
CA ASN A 112 4.60 1.66 25.09
C ASN A 112 5.52 0.43 25.10
N ASN A 113 5.52 -0.35 24.01
CA ASN A 113 6.20 -1.64 23.92
C ASN A 113 6.49 -2.01 22.45
N PRO A 114 7.37 -1.29 21.74
CA PRO A 114 7.57 -1.48 20.30
C PRO A 114 8.09 -2.89 19.95
N GLN A 115 8.80 -3.56 20.85
CA GLN A 115 9.33 -4.91 20.63
C GLN A 115 8.26 -6.02 20.58
N SER A 116 7.00 -5.76 20.94
CA SER A 116 5.95 -6.77 20.87
C SER A 116 5.32 -6.94 19.50
N MET A 117 5.61 -6.03 18.57
CA MET A 117 5.10 -6.09 17.19
C MET A 117 6.14 -6.73 16.26
N ASP A 118 5.66 -7.53 15.31
CA ASP A 118 6.50 -8.15 14.29
C ASP A 118 6.76 -7.22 13.09
N HIS A 119 7.66 -7.67 12.20
CA HIS A 119 8.06 -6.90 11.01
C HIS A 119 6.89 -6.62 10.04
N GLN A 120 5.81 -7.41 10.03
CA GLN A 120 4.67 -7.22 9.13
C GLN A 120 3.86 -6.01 9.55
N VAL A 121 3.62 -5.86 10.85
CA VAL A 121 2.95 -4.69 11.43
C VAL A 121 3.70 -3.40 11.09
N TYR A 122 5.02 -3.39 11.26
CA TYR A 122 5.87 -2.25 10.89
C TYR A 122 5.80 -1.95 9.39
N THR A 123 5.76 -2.99 8.55
CA THR A 123 5.63 -2.83 7.09
C THR A 123 4.31 -2.15 6.73
N ILE A 124 3.17 -2.60 7.29
CA ILE A 124 1.86 -1.98 7.05
C ILE A 124 1.85 -0.51 7.49
N ALA A 125 2.31 -0.24 8.72
CA ALA A 125 2.30 1.11 9.28
C ALA A 125 3.14 2.08 8.42
N LEU A 126 4.36 1.68 8.04
CA LEU A 126 5.22 2.46 7.18
C LEU A 126 4.58 2.67 5.80
N ASN A 127 3.90 1.67 5.23
CA ASN A 127 3.28 1.86 3.94
C ASN A 127 2.09 2.83 3.99
N LEU A 128 1.23 2.73 5.01
CA LEU A 128 0.12 3.66 5.22
C LEU A 128 0.61 5.09 5.37
N LEU A 129 1.65 5.32 6.16
CA LEU A 129 2.16 6.66 6.44
C LEU A 129 2.88 7.32 5.25
N ASN A 130 3.40 6.54 4.30
CA ASN A 130 4.25 7.07 3.23
C ASN A 130 3.66 6.96 1.82
N PHE A 131 2.78 5.99 1.56
CA PHE A 131 2.28 5.67 0.21
C PHE A 131 0.75 5.70 0.11
N ASP A 132 0.01 5.80 1.21
CA ASP A 132 -1.45 5.88 1.19
C ASP A 132 -1.92 7.30 1.51
N ASP A 133 -2.54 8.00 0.55
CA ASP A 133 -2.97 9.39 0.74
C ASP A 133 -3.97 9.60 1.90
N SER A 134 -4.64 8.56 2.40
CA SER A 134 -5.55 8.65 3.54
C SER A 134 -4.85 9.03 4.85
N HIS A 135 -3.53 8.87 4.97
CA HIS A 135 -2.77 9.25 6.18
C HIS A 135 -3.01 10.70 6.63
N LYS A 136 -3.31 11.60 5.69
CA LYS A 136 -3.60 13.03 5.97
C LYS A 136 -4.86 13.21 6.80
N GLU A 137 -5.79 12.27 6.72
CA GLU A 137 -7.06 12.27 7.45
C GLU A 137 -6.96 11.53 8.79
N LEU A 138 -5.86 10.80 9.03
CA LEU A 138 -5.71 9.94 10.21
C LEU A 138 -5.30 10.69 11.49
N ALA A 139 -4.88 11.97 11.40
CA ALA A 139 -4.55 12.83 12.53
C ALA A 139 -3.67 12.20 13.63
N VAL A 140 -2.69 11.38 13.24
CA VAL A 140 -1.80 10.67 14.18
C VAL A 140 -0.48 11.43 14.33
N SER A 141 -0.01 11.58 15.57
CA SER A 141 1.23 12.31 15.93
C SER A 141 2.52 11.59 15.52
N LEU A 142 2.43 10.32 15.11
CA LEU A 142 3.55 9.45 14.84
C LEU A 142 4.20 9.77 13.50
N THR A 143 5.52 9.94 13.50
CA THR A 143 6.26 10.20 12.25
C THR A 143 6.86 8.93 11.69
N SER A 144 6.90 8.81 10.36
CA SER A 144 7.61 7.70 9.70
C SER A 144 9.08 7.60 10.15
N ASN A 145 9.73 8.72 10.47
CA ASN A 145 11.15 8.75 10.81
C ASN A 145 11.48 8.00 12.11
N GLU A 146 10.64 8.14 13.15
CA GLU A 146 10.82 7.43 14.42
C GLU A 146 10.73 5.91 14.22
N ILE A 147 9.77 5.47 13.39
CA ILE A 147 9.59 4.06 13.05
C ILE A 147 10.81 3.54 12.27
N LEU A 148 11.27 4.29 11.26
CA LEU A 148 12.44 3.91 10.44
C LEU A 148 13.72 3.79 11.28
N GLN A 149 13.90 4.70 12.24
CA GLN A 149 15.01 4.67 13.19
C GLN A 149 14.93 3.41 14.06
N TYR A 150 13.79 3.17 14.70
CA TYR A 150 13.59 2.00 15.54
C TYR A 150 13.84 0.69 14.79
N VAL A 151 13.26 0.53 13.59
CA VAL A 151 13.47 -0.67 12.74
C VAL A 151 14.95 -0.90 12.46
N THR A 152 15.70 0.18 12.19
CA THR A 152 17.14 0.09 11.90
C THR A 152 17.96 -0.26 13.15
N GLU A 153 17.66 0.34 14.31
CA GLU A 153 18.38 0.09 15.56
C GLU A 153 18.11 -1.30 16.12
N SER A 154 16.85 -1.76 16.03
CA SER A 154 16.42 -3.10 16.45
C SER A 154 16.75 -4.20 15.44
N LYS A 155 17.23 -3.83 14.24
CA LYS A 155 17.57 -4.74 13.15
C LYS A 155 16.41 -5.63 12.70
N LEU A 156 15.18 -5.14 12.82
CA LEU A 156 13.98 -5.86 12.37
C LEU A 156 14.01 -6.16 10.87
N ASP A 157 14.70 -5.32 10.09
CA ASP A 157 14.91 -5.48 8.65
C ASP A 157 15.95 -6.56 8.28
N GLU A 158 16.76 -7.03 9.24
CA GLU A 158 17.79 -8.05 8.98
C GLU A 158 17.26 -9.49 9.08
N ILE A 159 16.03 -9.65 9.57
CA ILE A 159 15.37 -10.96 9.71
C ILE A 159 15.12 -11.56 8.30
N PRO A 160 15.40 -12.87 8.08
CA PRO A 160 15.28 -13.49 6.76
C PRO A 160 13.90 -13.30 6.10
N GLU A 161 12.83 -13.36 6.89
CA GLU A 161 11.43 -13.25 6.49
C GLU A 161 10.99 -11.79 6.23
N ALA A 162 11.73 -10.79 6.70
CA ALA A 162 11.39 -9.37 6.63
C ALA A 162 11.67 -8.75 5.24
N ILE A 163 11.38 -9.48 4.16
CA ILE A 163 11.65 -9.03 2.77
C ILE A 163 10.82 -7.79 2.44
N ASN A 164 9.52 -7.82 2.73
CA ASN A 164 8.62 -6.70 2.47
C ASN A 164 9.04 -5.45 3.26
N LEU A 165 9.48 -5.61 4.50
CA LEU A 165 9.99 -4.50 5.30
C LEU A 165 11.23 -3.88 4.63
N ARG A 166 12.18 -4.70 4.18
CA ARG A 166 13.38 -4.23 3.45
C ARG A 166 13.02 -3.47 2.18
N GLN A 167 12.06 -3.97 1.41
CA GLN A 167 11.56 -3.30 0.21
C GLN A 167 10.94 -1.94 0.56
N THR A 168 10.03 -1.89 1.54
CA THR A 168 9.42 -0.63 2.02
C THR A 168 10.46 0.37 2.51
N LEU A 169 11.48 -0.05 3.26
CA LEU A 169 12.56 0.83 3.71
C LEU A 169 13.30 1.48 2.53
N LEU A 170 13.67 0.68 1.52
CA LEU A 170 14.36 1.20 0.34
C LEU A 170 13.47 2.16 -0.45
N GLU A 171 12.19 1.83 -0.64
CA GLU A 171 11.26 2.72 -1.35
C GLU A 171 11.05 4.03 -0.59
N ILE A 172 10.95 4.00 0.74
CA ILE A 172 10.82 5.22 1.54
C ILE A 172 12.08 6.08 1.39
N TYR A 173 13.27 5.49 1.52
CA TYR A 173 14.51 6.23 1.37
C TYR A 173 14.69 6.78 -0.05
N GLY A 174 14.53 5.95 -1.08
CA GLY A 174 14.81 6.32 -2.47
C GLY A 174 13.71 7.12 -3.18
N ILE A 175 12.44 6.89 -2.86
CA ILE A 175 11.30 7.53 -3.56
C ILE A 175 10.73 8.68 -2.72
N LYS A 176 10.39 8.44 -1.45
CA LYS A 176 9.67 9.42 -0.62
C LYS A 176 10.60 10.47 -0.01
N GLN A 177 11.72 10.03 0.56
CA GLN A 177 12.73 10.91 1.15
C GLN A 177 13.76 11.40 0.12
N GLN A 178 13.88 10.71 -1.02
CA GLN A 178 14.89 10.97 -2.06
C GLN A 178 16.33 10.97 -1.52
N ASP A 179 16.57 10.21 -0.44
CA ASP A 179 17.88 9.96 0.14
C ASP A 179 18.49 8.71 -0.51
N ASN A 180 19.01 8.92 -1.73
CA ASN A 180 19.58 7.86 -2.56
C ASN A 180 20.82 7.22 -1.91
N ASP A 181 21.60 8.02 -1.18
CA ASP A 181 22.79 7.53 -0.48
C ASP A 181 22.41 6.55 0.62
N LYS A 182 21.36 6.85 1.39
CA LYS A 182 20.84 5.95 2.42
C LYS A 182 20.22 4.69 1.83
N ALA A 183 19.46 4.81 0.73
CA ALA A 183 18.92 3.66 0.01
C ALA A 183 20.04 2.74 -0.49
N LEU A 184 21.07 3.29 -1.15
CA LEU A 184 22.22 2.54 -1.65
C LEU A 184 23.03 1.87 -0.52
N LYS A 185 23.32 2.60 0.57
CA LYS A 185 24.01 2.04 1.73
C LYS A 185 23.25 0.85 2.32
N LYS A 186 21.93 0.95 2.46
CA LYS A 186 21.09 -0.16 2.93
C LYS A 186 21.04 -1.32 1.94
N TYR A 187 20.91 -1.05 0.64
CA TYR A 187 20.97 -2.09 -0.39
C TYR A 187 22.28 -2.90 -0.32
N PHE A 188 23.44 -2.23 -0.33
CA PHE A 188 24.73 -2.91 -0.25
C PHE A 188 24.91 -3.69 1.04
N TYR A 189 24.37 -3.15 2.15
CA TYR A 189 24.35 -3.88 3.41
C TYR A 189 23.55 -5.18 3.30
N TYR A 190 22.34 -5.15 2.73
CA TYR A 190 21.52 -6.34 2.52
C TYR A 190 22.19 -7.34 1.57
N GLU A 191 22.82 -6.88 0.50
CA GLU A 191 23.56 -7.70 -0.45
C GLU A 191 24.74 -8.43 0.21
N THR A 192 25.45 -7.74 1.11
CA THR A 192 26.66 -8.26 1.75
C THR A 192 26.37 -9.15 2.96
N HIS A 193 25.40 -8.77 3.79
CA HIS A 193 25.21 -9.37 5.13
C HIS A 193 23.96 -10.23 5.23
N VAL A 194 22.81 -9.78 4.68
CA VAL A 194 21.54 -10.50 4.81
C VAL A 194 21.40 -11.58 3.73
N LYS A 195 21.74 -11.27 2.48
CA LYS A 195 21.78 -12.13 1.27
C LYS A 195 20.45 -12.80 0.85
N SER A 196 19.53 -13.03 1.77
CA SER A 196 18.21 -13.61 1.54
C SER A 196 17.39 -12.76 0.57
N ASN A 197 16.88 -13.37 -0.50
CA ASN A 197 15.99 -12.75 -1.49
C ASN A 197 16.56 -11.46 -2.12
N ILE A 198 17.88 -11.38 -2.28
CA ILE A 198 18.55 -10.17 -2.78
C ILE A 198 18.04 -9.73 -4.16
N GLU A 199 17.58 -10.66 -4.99
CA GLU A 199 17.03 -10.35 -6.31
C GLU A 199 15.75 -9.49 -6.23
N GLN A 200 14.90 -9.74 -5.24
CA GLN A 200 13.71 -8.91 -5.00
C GLN A 200 14.08 -7.52 -4.49
N ILE A 201 15.16 -7.42 -3.70
CA ILE A 201 15.67 -6.15 -3.19
C ILE A 201 16.37 -5.36 -4.33
N ARG A 202 17.11 -6.04 -5.21
CA ARG A 202 17.73 -5.44 -6.40
C ARG A 202 16.69 -4.86 -7.34
N PHE A 203 15.56 -5.56 -7.54
CA PHE A 203 14.43 -5.03 -8.28
C PHE A 203 13.92 -3.68 -7.73
N ILE A 204 13.84 -3.53 -6.39
CA ILE A 204 13.47 -2.24 -5.78
C ILE A 204 14.47 -1.13 -6.12
N MET A 205 15.77 -1.44 -6.18
CA MET A 205 16.76 -0.46 -6.63
C MET A 205 16.57 -0.08 -8.11
N VAL A 206 16.24 -1.03 -8.98
CA VAL A 206 15.87 -0.74 -10.39
C VAL A 206 14.69 0.23 -10.41
N LYS A 207 13.64 -0.03 -9.62
CA LYS A 207 12.46 0.85 -9.48
C LYS A 207 12.84 2.26 -9.01
N ILE A 208 13.66 2.38 -7.97
CA ILE A 208 14.14 3.66 -7.43
C ILE A 208 14.91 4.43 -8.51
N PHE A 209 15.85 3.80 -9.21
CA PHE A 209 16.63 4.47 -10.24
C PHE A 209 15.80 4.85 -11.47
N SER A 210 14.83 4.03 -11.88
CA SER A 210 13.85 4.41 -12.91
C SER A 210 13.01 5.62 -12.49
N TYR A 211 12.57 5.66 -11.22
CA TYR A 211 11.84 6.81 -10.67
C TYR A 211 12.70 8.09 -10.71
N LEU A 212 13.94 8.02 -10.23
CA LEU A 212 14.88 9.15 -10.19
C LEU A 212 15.23 9.65 -11.59
N ALA A 213 15.38 8.75 -12.56
CA ALA A 213 15.68 9.12 -13.93
C ALA A 213 14.63 10.06 -14.51
N ILE A 214 13.35 9.72 -14.33
CA ILE A 214 12.22 10.54 -14.79
C ILE A 214 12.09 11.80 -13.92
N LYS A 215 12.10 11.66 -12.59
CA LYS A 215 11.89 12.80 -11.67
C LYS A 215 12.93 13.89 -11.86
N GLN A 216 14.19 13.51 -12.06
CA GLN A 216 15.30 14.45 -12.22
C GLN A 216 15.63 14.74 -13.68
N ASN A 217 14.94 14.11 -14.63
CA ASN A 217 15.26 14.15 -16.06
C ASN A 217 16.76 13.89 -16.33
N LYS A 218 17.28 12.78 -15.80
CA LYS A 218 18.70 12.41 -15.86
C LYS A 218 18.87 10.98 -16.34
N GLU A 219 19.30 10.83 -17.59
CA GLU A 219 19.45 9.52 -18.24
C GLU A 219 20.46 8.60 -17.52
N ILE A 220 21.46 9.17 -16.83
CA ILE A 220 22.44 8.38 -16.06
C ILE A 220 21.75 7.44 -15.07
N TRP A 221 20.66 7.86 -14.43
CA TRP A 221 19.91 6.99 -13.51
C TRP A 221 19.21 5.84 -14.24
N ASN A 222 18.74 6.07 -15.48
CA ASN A 222 18.16 5.03 -16.31
C ASN A 222 19.22 4.00 -16.75
N GLN A 223 20.46 4.45 -16.99
CA GLN A 223 21.59 3.55 -17.28
C GLN A 223 21.98 2.72 -16.05
N VAL A 224 22.01 3.34 -14.86
CA VAL A 224 22.24 2.63 -13.60
C VAL A 224 21.14 1.59 -13.36
N ALA A 225 19.86 1.95 -13.53
CA ALA A 225 18.75 1.02 -13.39
C ALA A 225 18.93 -0.21 -14.30
N GLN A 226 19.25 0.01 -15.58
CA GLN A 226 19.49 -1.06 -16.56
C GLN A 226 20.67 -1.96 -16.19
N SER A 227 21.74 -1.41 -15.57
CA SER A 227 22.89 -2.21 -15.14
C SER A 227 22.58 -3.18 -13.99
N MET A 228 21.51 -2.92 -13.24
CA MET A 228 21.06 -3.74 -12.11
C MET A 228 19.95 -4.73 -12.50
N VAL A 229 19.51 -4.73 -13.75
CA VAL A 229 18.46 -5.63 -14.21
C VAL A 229 18.99 -7.05 -14.34
N ASN A 230 18.23 -8.01 -13.82
CA ASN A 230 18.54 -9.42 -13.99
C ASN A 230 18.33 -9.89 -15.43
N PRO A 231 19.09 -10.90 -15.90
CA PRO A 231 18.89 -11.48 -17.23
C PRO A 231 17.47 -12.01 -17.45
N GLU A 232 16.86 -12.56 -16.41
CA GLU A 232 15.47 -13.02 -16.44
C GLU A 232 14.53 -11.85 -16.18
N LEU A 233 13.96 -11.30 -17.26
CA LEU A 233 13.07 -10.16 -17.19
C LEU A 233 11.67 -10.56 -16.74
N THR A 234 11.28 -10.06 -15.57
CA THR A 234 9.89 -10.12 -15.11
C THR A 234 9.03 -9.06 -15.81
N VAL A 235 7.71 -9.24 -15.84
CA VAL A 235 6.77 -8.24 -16.37
C VAL A 235 6.96 -6.89 -15.68
N LYS A 236 7.15 -6.87 -14.37
CA LYS A 236 7.40 -5.64 -13.59
C LYS A 236 8.67 -4.92 -14.05
N THR A 237 9.74 -5.67 -14.29
CA THR A 237 10.99 -5.14 -14.83
C THR A 237 10.78 -4.57 -16.25
N LEU A 238 10.02 -5.28 -17.10
CA LEU A 238 9.69 -4.80 -18.44
C LEU A 238 8.88 -3.50 -18.40
N GLN A 239 7.91 -3.35 -17.50
CA GLN A 239 7.14 -2.11 -17.33
C GLN A 239 8.07 -0.92 -16.99
N LEU A 240 8.99 -1.10 -16.03
CA LEU A 240 9.97 -0.08 -15.66
C LEU A 240 10.89 0.29 -16.83
N LEU A 241 11.39 -0.70 -17.56
CA LEU A 241 12.28 -0.50 -18.70
C LEU A 241 11.56 0.19 -19.86
N ILE A 242 10.33 -0.20 -20.19
CA ILE A 242 9.55 0.41 -21.27
C ILE A 242 9.32 1.89 -20.98
N ILE A 243 8.87 2.24 -19.77
CA ILE A 243 8.58 3.64 -19.41
C ILE A 243 9.88 4.44 -19.31
N GLY A 244 10.88 3.91 -18.62
CA GLY A 244 12.18 4.57 -18.46
C GLY A 244 12.87 4.82 -19.80
N LYS A 245 12.85 3.85 -20.72
CA LYS A 245 13.34 4.04 -22.09
C LYS A 245 12.50 5.05 -22.85
N SER A 246 11.17 4.89 -22.85
CA SER A 246 10.27 5.78 -23.61
C SER A 246 10.40 7.25 -23.23
N PHE A 247 10.70 7.53 -21.95
CA PHE A 247 10.89 8.90 -21.47
C PHE A 247 12.10 9.61 -22.12
N PHE A 248 13.20 8.89 -22.37
CA PHE A 248 14.41 9.47 -22.99
C PHE A 248 14.50 9.22 -24.49
N ASN A 249 14.02 8.06 -24.94
CA ASN A 249 14.00 7.63 -26.33
C ASN A 249 12.79 6.72 -26.57
N ILE A 250 11.77 7.29 -27.20
CA ILE A 250 10.48 6.63 -27.44
C ILE A 250 10.63 5.35 -28.29
N ASP A 251 11.50 5.36 -29.29
CA ASP A 251 11.75 4.20 -30.17
C ASP A 251 12.36 3.04 -29.40
N SER A 252 13.24 3.33 -28.43
CA SER A 252 13.85 2.32 -27.56
C SER A 252 12.81 1.64 -26.66
N GLY A 253 11.83 2.41 -26.17
CA GLY A 253 10.70 1.86 -25.42
C GLY A 253 9.79 1.00 -26.28
N LEU A 254 9.49 1.46 -27.50
CA LEU A 254 8.66 0.72 -28.46
C LEU A 254 9.32 -0.60 -28.91
N SER A 255 10.63 -0.60 -29.16
CA SER A 255 11.39 -1.82 -29.46
C SER A 255 11.24 -2.83 -28.32
N MET A 256 11.47 -2.41 -27.08
CA MET A 256 11.34 -3.27 -25.90
C MET A 256 9.92 -3.85 -25.78
N TYR A 257 8.89 -3.05 -26.04
CA TYR A 257 7.51 -3.54 -26.04
C TYR A 257 7.29 -4.61 -27.12
N ASN A 258 7.70 -4.34 -28.36
CA ASN A 258 7.51 -5.26 -29.49
C ASN A 258 8.27 -6.59 -29.30
N ASP A 259 9.47 -6.54 -28.72
CA ASP A 259 10.31 -7.73 -28.50
C ASP A 259 9.69 -8.72 -27.49
N TYR A 260 8.90 -8.22 -26.52
CA TYR A 260 8.41 -9.02 -25.40
C TYR A 260 6.89 -9.23 -25.35
N ILE A 261 6.08 -8.42 -26.04
CA ILE A 261 4.62 -8.48 -25.92
C ILE A 261 4.02 -9.85 -26.30
N GLN A 262 4.66 -10.57 -27.21
CA GLN A 262 4.21 -11.93 -27.59
C GLN A 262 4.65 -13.02 -26.62
N ASN A 263 5.64 -12.74 -25.76
CA ASN A 263 6.26 -13.70 -24.85
C ASN A 263 5.63 -13.69 -23.44
N VAL A 264 4.74 -12.74 -23.15
CA VAL A 264 4.09 -12.61 -21.85
C VAL A 264 2.66 -13.12 -21.86
N SER A 265 2.17 -13.51 -20.68
CA SER A 265 0.84 -14.11 -20.53
C SER A 265 -0.30 -13.15 -20.88
N SER A 266 -1.28 -13.66 -21.64
CA SER A 266 -2.57 -13.00 -21.87
C SER A 266 -3.61 -13.32 -20.80
N GLN A 267 -3.28 -14.14 -19.79
CA GLN A 267 -4.20 -14.50 -18.72
C GLN A 267 -4.44 -13.30 -17.80
N ILE A 268 -5.70 -12.99 -17.54
CA ILE A 268 -6.09 -11.94 -16.61
C ILE A 268 -5.76 -12.39 -15.18
N ASN A 269 -4.99 -11.56 -14.48
CA ASN A 269 -4.76 -11.75 -13.06
C ASN A 269 -6.04 -11.35 -12.28
N PRO A 270 -6.60 -12.23 -11.42
CA PRO A 270 -7.86 -11.96 -10.73
C PRO A 270 -7.84 -10.76 -9.78
N GLU A 271 -6.67 -10.35 -9.31
CA GLU A 271 -6.52 -9.27 -8.33
C GLU A 271 -6.34 -7.92 -9.03
N THR A 272 -5.41 -7.83 -9.97
CA THR A 272 -5.15 -6.59 -10.72
C THR A 272 -6.16 -6.35 -11.83
N LYS A 273 -6.90 -7.39 -12.22
CA LYS A 273 -7.82 -7.41 -13.36
C LYS A 273 -7.14 -7.06 -14.70
N LYS A 274 -5.81 -7.23 -14.78
CA LYS A 274 -5.01 -7.02 -15.98
C LYS A 274 -4.21 -8.28 -16.30
N SER A 275 -3.95 -8.49 -17.58
CA SER A 275 -2.99 -9.47 -18.07
C SER A 275 -1.59 -8.88 -18.11
N SER A 276 -0.56 -9.73 -18.27
CA SER A 276 0.80 -9.22 -18.48
C SER A 276 0.91 -8.43 -19.78
N LYS A 277 0.20 -8.86 -20.84
CA LYS A 277 0.11 -8.11 -22.09
C LYS A 277 -0.49 -6.72 -21.87
N GLY A 278 -1.62 -6.63 -21.18
CA GLY A 278 -2.26 -5.36 -20.85
C GLY A 278 -1.37 -4.42 -20.04
N LEU A 279 -0.61 -4.93 -19.07
CA LEU A 279 0.35 -4.14 -18.29
C LEU A 279 1.47 -3.56 -19.17
N LEU A 280 1.99 -4.32 -20.13
CA LEU A 280 3.01 -3.82 -21.07
C LEU A 280 2.41 -2.83 -22.08
N THR A 281 1.21 -3.09 -22.59
CA THR A 281 0.48 -2.17 -23.49
C THR A 281 0.21 -0.83 -22.80
N GLU A 282 -0.23 -0.87 -21.55
CA GLU A 282 -0.39 0.31 -20.71
C GLU A 282 0.92 1.08 -20.53
N SER A 283 2.02 0.39 -20.28
CA SER A 283 3.35 1.01 -20.08
C SER A 283 3.81 1.77 -21.32
N ILE A 284 3.67 1.18 -22.51
CA ILE A 284 4.09 1.85 -23.75
C ILE A 284 3.15 3.00 -24.11
N ILE A 285 1.83 2.85 -23.92
CA ILE A 285 0.86 3.95 -24.10
C ILE A 285 1.24 5.14 -23.22
N LEU A 286 1.52 4.90 -21.94
CA LEU A 286 1.96 5.94 -21.03
C LEU A 286 3.28 6.59 -21.52
N GLY A 287 4.23 5.79 -22.01
CA GLY A 287 5.46 6.28 -22.63
C GLY A 287 5.23 7.27 -23.78
N PHE A 288 4.29 6.99 -24.68
CA PHE A 288 3.92 7.89 -25.78
C PHE A 288 3.19 9.15 -25.28
N LEU A 289 2.29 9.00 -24.31
CA LEU A 289 1.53 10.13 -23.76
C LEU A 289 2.43 11.12 -22.99
N ILE A 290 3.48 10.66 -22.30
CA ILE A 290 4.46 11.55 -21.65
C ILE A 290 5.31 12.32 -22.68
N ASN A 291 5.32 11.89 -23.94
CA ASN A 291 5.99 12.57 -25.05
C ASN A 291 5.00 13.38 -25.92
N ASN A 292 3.78 13.65 -25.44
CA ASN A 292 2.72 14.37 -26.16
C ASN A 292 2.24 13.67 -27.45
N ASP A 293 2.53 12.39 -27.64
CA ASP A 293 2.17 11.65 -28.85
C ASP A 293 0.91 10.80 -28.62
N ARG A 294 -0.22 11.51 -28.48
CA ARG A 294 -1.53 10.89 -28.27
C ARG A 294 -2.00 10.07 -29.47
N GLU A 295 -1.68 10.53 -30.69
CA GLU A 295 -2.11 9.88 -31.92
C GLU A 295 -1.50 8.48 -32.02
N PHE A 296 -0.18 8.36 -31.81
CA PHE A 296 0.48 7.07 -31.84
C PHE A 296 0.11 6.19 -30.65
N ALA A 297 -0.07 6.76 -29.45
CA ALA A 297 -0.62 6.02 -28.31
C ALA A 297 -1.99 5.40 -28.64
N SER A 298 -2.87 6.16 -29.30
CA SER A 298 -4.19 5.67 -29.73
C SER A 298 -4.07 4.57 -30.78
N LEU A 299 -3.15 4.72 -31.74
CA LEU A 299 -2.86 3.69 -32.74
C LEU A 299 -2.38 2.37 -32.09
N ILE A 300 -1.46 2.44 -31.11
CA ILE A 300 -1.01 1.26 -30.35
C ILE A 300 -2.19 0.57 -29.67
N PHE A 301 -3.04 1.36 -29.01
CA PHE A 301 -4.20 0.86 -28.30
C PHE A 301 -5.19 0.14 -29.24
N ASP A 302 -5.54 0.77 -30.36
CA ASP A 302 -6.46 0.20 -31.35
C ASP A 302 -5.86 -1.07 -31.97
N LYS A 303 -4.56 -1.05 -32.33
CA LYS A 303 -3.86 -2.23 -32.84
C LYS A 303 -3.77 -3.36 -31.83
N ALA A 304 -3.65 -3.06 -30.54
CA ALA A 304 -3.65 -4.08 -29.49
C ALA A 304 -5.02 -4.79 -29.37
N ILE A 305 -6.13 -4.07 -29.58
CA ILE A 305 -7.47 -4.64 -29.61
C ILE A 305 -7.70 -5.44 -30.90
N GLU A 306 -7.42 -4.83 -32.06
CA GLU A 306 -7.57 -5.47 -33.38
C GLU A 306 -6.79 -6.78 -33.45
N ASN A 307 -5.54 -6.78 -32.99
CA ASN A 307 -4.66 -7.95 -32.98
C ASN A 307 -4.89 -8.86 -31.78
N GLN A 308 -5.95 -8.65 -30.99
CA GLN A 308 -6.34 -9.57 -29.92
C GLN A 308 -5.25 -9.75 -28.84
N ILE A 309 -4.40 -8.72 -28.64
CA ILE A 309 -3.37 -8.65 -27.59
C ILE A 309 -4.04 -8.40 -26.24
N ILE A 310 -5.02 -7.50 -26.23
CA ILE A 310 -5.93 -7.23 -25.11
C ILE A 310 -7.36 -7.55 -25.56
N LYS A 311 -8.12 -8.27 -24.72
CA LYS A 311 -9.45 -8.79 -25.08
C LYS A 311 -10.52 -8.49 -24.05
N ASP A 312 -10.11 -8.37 -22.79
CA ASP A 312 -11.03 -8.20 -21.68
C ASP A 312 -11.56 -6.76 -21.65
N GLU A 313 -12.87 -6.59 -21.55
CA GLU A 313 -13.52 -5.27 -21.59
C GLU A 313 -13.10 -4.38 -20.42
N LEU A 314 -12.88 -4.98 -19.25
CA LEU A 314 -12.50 -4.26 -18.05
C LEU A 314 -11.03 -3.84 -18.14
N GLU A 315 -10.13 -4.69 -18.64
CA GLU A 315 -8.75 -4.33 -18.98
C GLU A 315 -8.69 -3.17 -20.00
N ILE A 316 -9.46 -3.26 -21.09
CA ILE A 316 -9.60 -2.21 -22.11
C ILE A 316 -10.06 -0.89 -21.46
N SER A 317 -11.08 -0.96 -20.60
CA SER A 317 -11.61 0.20 -19.87
C SER A 317 -10.55 0.83 -18.95
N GLN A 318 -9.76 0.02 -18.26
CA GLN A 318 -8.68 0.51 -17.40
C GLN A 318 -7.58 1.22 -18.20
N ILE A 319 -7.15 0.69 -19.35
CA ILE A 319 -6.16 1.36 -20.21
C ILE A 319 -6.72 2.67 -20.77
N LYS A 320 -8.00 2.71 -21.16
CA LYS A 320 -8.68 3.96 -21.60
C LYS A 320 -8.63 5.07 -20.56
N LYS A 321 -8.61 4.75 -19.26
CA LYS A 321 -8.49 5.77 -18.19
C LYS A 321 -7.21 6.59 -18.31
N ILE A 322 -6.14 6.06 -18.90
CA ILE A 322 -4.88 6.79 -19.07
C ILE A 322 -5.02 7.90 -20.10
N PHE A 323 -5.73 7.66 -21.20
CA PHE A 323 -6.07 8.70 -22.18
C PHE A 323 -6.94 9.80 -21.58
N LYS A 324 -7.85 9.42 -20.66
CA LYS A 324 -8.64 10.39 -19.91
C LYS A 324 -7.73 11.25 -19.01
N ILE A 325 -6.88 10.62 -18.21
CA ILE A 325 -5.90 11.33 -17.34
C ILE A 325 -5.03 12.27 -18.17
N TYR A 326 -4.55 11.84 -19.34
CA TYR A 326 -3.82 12.69 -20.27
C TYR A 326 -4.64 13.90 -20.71
N SER A 327 -5.90 13.70 -21.09
CA SER A 327 -6.78 14.80 -21.51
C SER A 327 -7.02 15.79 -20.36
N ASP A 328 -7.20 15.28 -19.14
CA ASP A 328 -7.38 16.07 -17.92
C ASP A 328 -6.11 16.86 -17.51
N CYS A 329 -4.94 16.58 -18.13
CA CYS A 329 -3.73 17.35 -17.90
C CYS A 329 -3.77 18.74 -18.55
N PHE A 330 -4.57 18.91 -19.61
CA PHE A 330 -4.74 20.17 -20.34
C PHE A 330 -5.93 20.95 -19.77
N ILE A 331 -5.69 22.14 -19.21
CA ILE A 331 -6.75 23.11 -18.88
C ILE A 331 -6.90 24.06 -20.07
N ASP A 332 -8.09 24.65 -20.25
CA ASP A 332 -8.45 25.49 -21.41
C ASP A 332 -7.32 26.43 -21.89
N ASN A 333 -6.90 26.28 -23.14
CA ASN A 333 -5.84 27.02 -23.83
C ASN A 333 -4.40 26.80 -23.31
N GLU A 334 -4.12 25.78 -22.50
CA GLU A 334 -2.76 25.46 -22.06
C GLU A 334 -1.91 24.81 -23.16
N ILE A 335 -0.62 25.19 -23.17
CA ILE A 335 0.41 24.58 -24.02
C ILE A 335 0.97 23.36 -23.28
N TRP A 336 1.39 22.34 -24.03
CA TRP A 336 1.99 21.11 -23.49
C TRP A 336 3.13 21.39 -22.49
N GLU A 337 4.03 22.30 -22.86
CA GLU A 337 5.25 22.59 -22.12
C GLU A 337 4.97 23.17 -20.72
N ASN A 338 5.82 22.80 -19.77
CA ASN A 338 5.87 23.31 -18.39
C ASN A 338 4.69 22.97 -17.46
N HIS A 339 3.52 22.54 -17.95
CA HIS A 339 2.40 22.21 -17.05
C HIS A 339 1.75 20.85 -17.35
N ALA A 340 1.16 20.67 -18.52
CA ALA A 340 0.57 19.37 -18.89
C ALA A 340 1.64 18.26 -18.89
N GLN A 341 2.84 18.58 -19.37
CA GLN A 341 4.01 17.71 -19.28
C GLN A 341 4.38 17.35 -17.83
N LEU A 342 4.42 18.33 -16.90
CA LEU A 342 4.76 18.06 -15.50
C LEU A 342 3.71 17.15 -14.83
N LYS A 343 2.43 17.37 -15.11
CA LYS A 343 1.35 16.48 -14.63
C LYS A 343 1.50 15.07 -15.19
N MET A 344 1.83 14.93 -16.48
CA MET A 344 2.06 13.61 -17.08
C MET A 344 3.32 12.93 -16.54
N ILE A 345 4.36 13.68 -16.21
CA ILE A 345 5.53 13.18 -15.48
C ILE A 345 5.10 12.66 -14.10
N ASP A 346 4.27 13.40 -13.36
CA ASP A 346 3.75 12.94 -12.06
C ASP A 346 2.88 11.68 -12.20
N VAL A 347 2.11 11.53 -13.28
CA VAL A 347 1.39 10.29 -13.61
C VAL A 347 2.37 9.13 -13.84
N ALA A 348 3.45 9.36 -14.58
CA ALA A 348 4.51 8.38 -14.80
C ALA A 348 5.18 7.92 -13.50
N LEU A 349 5.49 8.88 -12.62
CA LEU A 349 6.11 8.63 -11.34
C LEU A 349 5.19 7.84 -10.40
N LYS A 350 3.90 8.20 -10.35
CA LYS A 350 2.88 7.42 -9.63
C LYS A 350 2.71 6.03 -10.22
N TYR A 351 2.80 5.88 -11.54
CA TYR A 351 2.76 4.56 -12.18
C TYR A 351 3.93 3.69 -11.70
N ILE A 352 5.16 4.22 -11.77
CA ILE A 352 6.37 3.53 -11.29
C ILE A 352 6.24 3.18 -9.81
N GLU A 353 5.83 4.12 -8.95
CA GLU A 353 5.62 3.91 -7.51
C GLU A 353 4.65 2.74 -7.24
N ASN A 354 3.63 2.57 -8.08
CA ASN A 354 2.64 1.51 -7.91
C ASN A 354 3.06 0.14 -8.46
N ILE A 355 4.10 0.07 -9.31
CA ILE A 355 4.66 -1.22 -9.77
C ILE A 355 5.19 -1.97 -8.56
N ASP A 356 4.71 -3.19 -8.37
CA ASP A 356 5.06 -4.04 -7.23
C ASP A 356 4.76 -3.44 -5.86
N SER A 357 3.82 -2.49 -5.78
CA SER A 357 3.44 -1.92 -4.49
C SER A 357 2.99 -3.04 -3.55
N ILE A 358 3.68 -3.15 -2.41
CA ILE A 358 3.51 -4.22 -1.44
C ILE A 358 2.03 -4.33 -1.06
N LYS A 359 1.55 -5.57 -0.97
CA LYS A 359 0.25 -5.88 -0.38
C LYS A 359 0.43 -5.96 1.12
N TYR A 360 -0.40 -5.25 1.85
CA TYR A 360 -0.31 -5.12 3.29
C TYR A 360 -1.71 -4.86 3.84
#